data_AF-A0A7S2H539-F1
#
_entry.id   AF-A0A7S2H539-F1
#
_cell.length_a   1.000
_cell.length_b   1.000
_cell.length_c   1.000
_cell.angle_alpha   90.00
_cell.angle_beta   90.00
_cell.angle_gamma   90.00
#
_symmetry.space_group_name_H-M   'P 1'
#
loop_
_entity.id
_entity.type
_entity.pdbx_description
1 polymer ?
#
loop_
_entity_poly.entity_id
_entity_poly.type
_entity_poly.pdbx_seq_one_letter_code
_entity_poly.pdbx_strand_id
1 'polypeptide(L)'
;RGYITERLLVTEPFLKLKGEVESATAWSHAHAIRSPLVVYMPDRTKQLAAGAIAAWYRHHNVTFAREDVYFFGDRTENIEAFRGTGANAREVSCDSRDESMGGKVGLCGATASEVTGRK
;
A
#
# COMPACT_ATOMS: atom_id res chain seq x y z
N ARG A 1 8.03 3.70 13.74
CA ARG A 1 7.92 4.73 12.68
C ARG A 1 9.29 5.18 12.20
N GLY A 2 10.19 5.68 13.07
CA GLY A 2 11.58 6.05 12.69
C GLY A 2 12.35 4.95 11.96
N TYR A 3 12.27 3.69 12.44
CA TYR A 3 12.90 2.55 11.77
C TYR A 3 12.54 2.41 10.28
N ILE A 4 11.27 2.63 9.90
CA ILE A 4 10.84 2.53 8.49
C ILE A 4 11.54 3.61 7.67
N THR A 5 11.56 4.85 8.14
CA THR A 5 12.13 6.00 7.41
C THR A 5 13.66 6.07 7.46
N GLU A 6 14.30 5.39 8.41
CA GLU A 6 15.74 5.44 8.63
C GLU A 6 16.48 4.16 8.19
N ARG A 7 15.78 3.03 8.06
CA ARG A 7 16.39 1.73 7.77
C ARG A 7 15.78 0.98 6.61
N LEU A 8 14.49 1.18 6.31
CA LEU A 8 13.80 0.44 5.23
C LEU A 8 13.67 1.30 3.96
N LEU A 9 13.20 2.53 4.10
CA LEU A 9 13.04 3.48 3.00
C LEU A 9 14.34 4.29 2.79
N VAL A 10 15.44 3.58 2.54
CA VAL A 10 16.77 4.16 2.33
C VAL A 10 17.29 3.94 0.91
N THR A 11 16.38 3.69 -0.03
CA THR A 11 16.72 3.59 -1.44
C THR A 11 17.11 4.96 -2.00
N GLU A 12 18.03 4.99 -2.95
CA GLU A 12 18.49 6.24 -3.58
C GLU A 12 17.32 7.13 -4.06
N PRO A 13 16.27 6.62 -4.75
CA PRO A 13 15.14 7.44 -5.17
C PRO A 13 14.39 8.09 -4.00
N PHE A 14 14.21 7.36 -2.89
CA PHE A 14 13.49 7.89 -1.73
C PHE A 14 14.34 8.91 -0.96
N LEU A 15 15.65 8.67 -0.84
CA LEU A 15 16.57 9.62 -0.20
C LEU A 15 16.67 10.94 -0.98
N LYS A 16 16.70 10.87 -2.32
CA LYS A 16 16.64 12.06 -3.17
C LYS A 16 15.35 12.85 -2.94
N LEU A 17 14.20 12.17 -3.03
CA LEU A 17 12.90 12.80 -2.80
C LEU A 17 12.80 13.45 -1.40
N LYS A 18 13.30 12.78 -0.37
CA LYS A 18 13.35 13.32 0.99
C LYS A 18 14.17 14.62 1.09
N GLY A 19 15.25 14.74 0.31
CA GLY A 19 16.05 15.96 0.25
C GLY A 19 15.36 17.12 -0.47
N GLU A 20 14.43 16.81 -1.37
CA GLU A 20 13.69 17.81 -2.19
C GLU A 20 12.34 18.20 -1.58
N VAL A 21 11.70 17.29 -0.84
CA VAL A 21 10.33 17.43 -0.33
C VAL A 21 10.28 17.13 1.17
N GLU A 22 10.16 18.18 1.99
CA GLU A 22 10.12 18.08 3.46
C GLU A 22 9.02 17.13 3.96
N SER A 23 7.85 17.13 3.32
CA SER A 23 6.71 16.31 3.73
C SER A 23 6.84 14.82 3.37
N ALA A 24 7.86 14.41 2.59
CA ALA A 24 8.00 13.03 2.11
C ALA A 24 8.08 11.98 3.24
N THR A 25 8.57 12.37 4.42
CA THR A 25 8.65 11.50 5.61
C THR A 25 7.62 11.80 6.69
N ALA A 26 6.71 12.75 6.45
CA ALA A 26 5.64 13.05 7.39
C ALA A 26 4.65 11.88 7.48
N TRP A 27 4.10 11.60 8.66
CA TRP A 27 3.05 10.59 8.82
C TRP A 27 1.67 11.23 8.64
N SER A 28 0.92 10.73 7.67
CA SER A 28 -0.44 11.15 7.36
C SER A 28 -1.47 10.22 8.01
N HIS A 29 -2.68 10.74 8.22
CA HIS A 29 -3.84 9.99 8.70
C HIS A 29 -4.91 9.90 7.59
N ALA A 30 -5.86 8.98 7.75
CA ALA A 30 -6.88 8.66 6.73
C ALA A 30 -7.63 9.86 6.13
N HIS A 31 -7.86 10.92 6.91
CA HIS A 31 -8.61 12.11 6.52
C HIS A 31 -7.73 13.28 6.07
N ALA A 32 -6.40 13.14 6.13
CA ALA A 32 -5.46 14.21 5.80
C ALA A 32 -4.15 13.62 5.25
N ILE A 33 -4.19 13.18 4.00
CA ILE A 33 -3.04 12.60 3.29
C ILE A 33 -2.22 13.72 2.65
N ARG A 34 -1.02 13.97 3.21
CA ARG A 34 -0.08 14.99 2.75
C ARG A 34 1.32 14.43 2.45
N SER A 35 1.44 13.11 2.44
CA SER A 35 2.68 12.38 2.23
C SER A 35 2.38 10.92 1.81
N PRO A 36 3.38 10.17 1.32
CA PRO A 36 3.23 8.75 1.01
C PRO A 36 3.01 7.85 2.24
N LEU A 37 3.36 8.30 3.44
CA LEU A 37 3.31 7.48 4.66
C LEU A 37 1.96 7.66 5.37
N VAL A 38 1.01 6.76 5.13
CA VAL A 38 -0.36 6.86 5.66
C VAL A 38 -0.61 5.77 6.71
N VAL A 39 -1.19 6.15 7.85
CA VAL A 39 -1.57 5.24 8.93
C VAL A 39 -3.05 5.35 9.27
N TYR A 40 -3.56 4.30 9.94
CA TYR A 40 -4.94 4.21 10.41
C TYR A 40 -6.00 4.28 9.31
N MET A 41 -5.71 3.74 8.12
CA MET A 41 -6.73 3.55 7.08
C MET A 41 -7.67 2.40 7.43
N PRO A 42 -8.99 2.65 7.52
CA PRO A 42 -9.96 1.58 7.75
C PRO A 42 -9.93 0.50 6.68
N ASP A 43 -10.43 -0.69 7.02
CA ASP A 43 -10.65 -1.74 6.03
C ASP A 43 -11.64 -1.29 4.94
N ARG A 44 -11.48 -1.83 3.73
CA ARG A 44 -12.25 -1.50 2.52
C ARG A 44 -12.05 -0.07 1.99
N THR A 45 -11.12 0.70 2.56
CA THR A 45 -10.84 2.09 2.14
C THR A 45 -9.40 2.34 1.68
N LYS A 46 -8.54 1.31 1.70
CA LYS A 46 -7.10 1.43 1.37
C LYS A 46 -6.83 1.91 -0.06
N GLN A 47 -7.73 1.63 -1.00
CA GLN A 47 -7.72 2.16 -2.37
C GLN A 47 -7.75 3.70 -2.42
N LEU A 48 -8.40 4.35 -1.46
CA LEU A 48 -8.44 5.82 -1.38
C LEU A 48 -7.07 6.37 -1.02
N ALA A 49 -6.37 5.71 -0.09
CA ALA A 49 -5.01 6.07 0.27
C ALA A 49 -4.04 5.84 -0.90
N ALA A 50 -4.11 4.68 -1.58
CA ALA A 50 -3.30 4.44 -2.77
C ALA A 50 -3.52 5.52 -3.85
N GLY A 51 -4.79 5.91 -4.07
CA GLY A 51 -5.14 7.00 -4.97
C GLY A 51 -4.57 8.36 -4.57
N ALA A 52 -4.65 8.70 -3.28
CA ALA A 52 -4.13 9.96 -2.74
C ALA A 52 -2.60 10.03 -2.73
N ILE A 53 -1.92 8.93 -2.39
CA ILE A 53 -0.46 8.81 -2.47
C ILE A 53 0.01 9.02 -3.92
N ALA A 54 -0.69 8.42 -4.88
CA ALA A 54 -0.42 8.64 -6.31
C ALA A 54 -0.58 10.09 -6.74
N ALA A 55 -1.64 10.75 -6.28
CA ALA A 55 -1.86 12.16 -6.53
C ALA A 55 -0.77 13.04 -5.90
N TRP A 56 -0.28 12.68 -4.70
CA TRP A 56 0.81 13.37 -4.02
C TRP A 56 2.11 13.29 -4.81
N TYR A 57 2.51 12.09 -5.28
CA TYR A 57 3.69 11.93 -6.13
C TYR A 57 3.58 12.76 -7.41
N ARG A 58 2.40 12.77 -8.05
CA ARG A 58 2.14 13.59 -9.25
C ARG A 58 2.32 15.08 -8.99
N HIS A 59 1.93 15.58 -7.83
CA HIS A 59 2.15 16.98 -7.45
C HIS A 59 3.64 17.34 -7.35
N HIS A 60 4.50 16.34 -7.09
CA HIS A 60 5.95 16.46 -7.08
C HIS A 60 6.61 15.96 -8.38
N ASN A 61 5.89 16.02 -9.51
CA ASN A 61 6.37 15.63 -10.85
C ASN A 61 6.80 14.16 -11.00
N VAL A 62 6.35 13.27 -10.09
CA VAL A 62 6.54 11.82 -10.21
C VAL A 62 5.23 11.21 -10.67
N THR A 63 5.20 10.69 -11.89
CA THR A 63 3.98 10.11 -12.48
C THR A 63 4.17 8.62 -12.74
N PHE A 64 3.08 7.88 -12.59
CA PHE A 64 3.00 6.46 -12.88
C PHE A 64 1.59 6.14 -13.36
N ALA A 65 1.49 5.13 -14.23
CA ALA A 65 0.20 4.65 -14.72
C ALA A 65 -0.55 3.94 -13.58
N ARG A 66 -1.88 3.81 -13.68
CA ARG A 66 -2.67 3.19 -12.61
C ARG A 66 -2.31 1.70 -12.46
N GLU A 67 -2.06 1.06 -13.59
CA GLU A 67 -1.57 -0.31 -13.74
C GLU A 67 -0.15 -0.52 -13.18
N ASP A 68 0.57 0.55 -12.83
CA ASP A 68 1.86 0.48 -12.13
C ASP A 68 1.72 0.71 -10.61
N VAL A 69 0.49 0.79 -10.09
CA VAL A 69 0.20 0.85 -8.65
C VAL A 69 -0.12 -0.55 -8.14
N TYR A 70 0.58 -0.98 -7.09
CA TYR A 70 0.43 -2.29 -6.49
C TYR A 70 0.11 -2.18 -4.99
N PHE A 71 -0.98 -2.81 -4.57
CA PHE A 71 -1.36 -2.99 -3.17
C PHE A 71 -1.24 -4.46 -2.77
N PHE A 72 -0.59 -4.70 -1.63
CA PHE A 72 -0.47 -6.02 -1.01
C PHE A 72 -1.02 -5.94 0.42
N GLY A 73 -1.91 -6.87 0.77
CA GLY A 73 -2.53 -6.92 2.09
C GLY A 73 -3.00 -8.33 2.44
N ASP A 74 -3.26 -8.57 3.72
CA ASP A 74 -3.59 -9.88 4.29
C ASP A 74 -5.10 -10.17 4.36
N ARG A 75 -5.95 -9.15 4.19
CA ARG A 75 -7.42 -9.30 4.28
C ARG A 75 -8.12 -9.21 2.93
N THR A 76 -8.96 -10.20 2.64
CA THR A 76 -9.70 -10.31 1.36
C THR A 76 -10.54 -9.08 1.02
N GLU A 77 -11.24 -8.50 2.00
CA GLU A 77 -12.13 -7.36 1.76
C GLU A 77 -11.38 -6.07 1.35
N ASN A 78 -10.08 -5.99 1.64
CA ASN A 78 -9.26 -4.88 1.20
C ASN A 78 -8.90 -4.99 -0.27
N ILE A 79 -8.81 -6.21 -0.81
CA ILE A 79 -8.46 -6.46 -2.22
C ILE A 79 -9.64 -6.10 -3.12
N GLU A 80 -10.84 -6.54 -2.74
CA GLU A 80 -12.06 -6.28 -3.51
C GLU A 80 -12.30 -4.78 -3.71
N ALA A 81 -11.96 -3.95 -2.71
CA ALA A 81 -12.14 -2.50 -2.77
C ALA A 81 -11.30 -1.80 -3.86
N PHE A 82 -10.29 -2.46 -4.44
CA PHE A 82 -9.52 -1.93 -5.57
C PHE A 82 -10.14 -2.24 -6.94
N ARG A 83 -11.22 -3.05 -7.00
CA ARG A 83 -11.89 -3.38 -8.27
C ARG A 83 -12.34 -2.11 -9.00
N GLY A 84 -12.00 -2.00 -10.28
CA GLY A 84 -12.36 -0.85 -11.13
C GLY A 84 -11.47 0.39 -10.94
N THR A 85 -10.48 0.37 -10.06
CA THR A 85 -9.55 1.51 -9.88
C THR A 85 -8.46 1.59 -10.96
N GLY A 86 -8.24 0.50 -11.70
CA GLY A 86 -7.11 0.32 -12.61
C GLY A 86 -5.79 -0.05 -11.91
N ALA A 87 -5.74 -0.06 -10.58
CA ALA A 87 -4.59 -0.50 -9.81
C ALA A 87 -4.62 -2.00 -9.52
N ASN A 88 -3.45 -2.56 -9.25
CA ASN A 88 -3.28 -3.95 -8.87
C ASN A 88 -3.47 -4.11 -7.37
N ALA A 89 -4.24 -5.11 -6.96
CA ALA A 89 -4.35 -5.53 -5.56
C ALA A 89 -4.22 -7.05 -5.45
N ARG A 90 -3.39 -7.48 -4.50
CA ARG A 90 -3.09 -8.90 -4.24
C ARG A 90 -3.21 -9.18 -2.74
N GLU A 91 -3.96 -10.23 -2.43
CA GLU A 91 -3.91 -10.82 -1.10
C GLU A 91 -2.57 -11.51 -0.92
N VAL A 92 -1.92 -11.26 0.22
CA VAL A 92 -0.72 -11.92 0.70
C VAL A 92 -1.13 -12.61 1.99
N SER A 93 -1.82 -13.72 1.80
CA SER A 93 -2.33 -14.60 2.85
C SER A 93 -2.66 -15.94 2.21
N CYS A 94 -2.23 -17.04 2.83
CA CYS A 94 -2.40 -18.36 2.20
C CYS A 94 -3.84 -18.84 2.17
N ASP A 95 -4.16 -19.75 1.24
CA ASP A 95 -5.53 -20.18 0.91
C ASP A 95 -6.33 -20.74 2.11
N SER A 96 -5.65 -21.26 3.13
CA SER A 96 -6.28 -21.58 4.42
C SER A 96 -7.05 -20.37 4.97
N ARG A 97 -8.11 -20.58 5.74
CA ARG A 97 -8.91 -19.47 6.29
C ARG A 97 -9.03 -19.57 7.80
N ASP A 98 -8.75 -18.47 8.48
CA ASP A 98 -8.92 -18.34 9.92
C ASP A 98 -10.38 -17.99 10.24
N GLU A 99 -11.15 -19.00 10.62
CA GLU A 99 -12.55 -18.85 11.01
C GLU A 99 -12.73 -17.98 12.26
N SER A 100 -11.73 -17.88 13.14
CA SER A 100 -11.79 -16.97 14.29
C SER A 100 -11.80 -15.49 13.87
N MET A 101 -11.31 -15.21 12.65
CA MET A 101 -11.34 -13.90 12.02
C MET A 101 -12.44 -13.77 10.95
N GLY A 102 -13.39 -14.71 10.93
CA GLY A 102 -14.50 -14.75 9.97
C GLY A 102 -14.06 -15.11 8.55
N GLY A 103 -12.97 -15.87 8.40
CA GLY A 103 -12.48 -16.38 7.11
C GLY A 103 -11.92 -15.33 6.17
N LYS A 104 -11.52 -14.16 6.70
CA LYS A 104 -11.05 -13.00 5.92
C LYS A 104 -9.53 -12.91 5.75
N VAL A 105 -8.81 -13.69 6.55
CA VAL A 105 -7.36 -13.77 6.62
C VAL A 105 -7.02 -15.25 6.66
N GLY A 106 -5.91 -15.63 6.06
CA GLY A 106 -5.38 -16.98 6.13
C GLY A 106 -4.44 -17.21 7.31
N LEU A 107 -4.14 -18.48 7.56
CA LEU A 107 -3.35 -18.91 8.73
C LEU A 107 -1.84 -18.63 8.56
N CYS A 108 -1.42 -18.08 7.42
CA CYS A 108 -0.04 -17.74 7.09
C CYS A 108 0.06 -16.61 6.05
N GLY A 109 1.25 -16.03 5.90
CA GLY A 109 1.47 -14.83 5.07
C GLY A 109 1.51 -15.08 3.55
N ALA A 110 1.80 -16.29 3.09
CA ALA A 110 1.68 -16.81 1.72
C ALA A 110 2.58 -18.05 1.59
N THR A 111 2.27 -18.92 0.65
CA THR A 111 3.11 -20.02 0.18
C THR A 111 3.88 -19.60 -1.07
N ALA A 112 5.00 -20.26 -1.35
CA ALA A 112 5.78 -19.98 -2.57
C ALA A 112 4.96 -20.19 -3.86
N SER A 113 4.03 -21.14 -3.86
CA SER A 113 3.11 -21.41 -4.97
C SER A 113 2.07 -20.31 -5.21
N GLU A 114 1.75 -19.50 -4.20
CA GLU A 114 0.79 -18.39 -4.31
C GLU A 114 1.43 -17.12 -4.89
N VAL A 115 2.78 -17.07 -4.96
CA VAL A 115 3.52 -15.99 -5.60
C VAL A 115 3.36 -16.10 -7.11
N THR A 116 2.63 -15.15 -7.68
CA THR A 116 2.32 -15.09 -9.12
C THR A 116 2.82 -13.79 -9.73
N GLY A 117 2.88 -13.72 -11.06
CA GLY A 117 3.23 -12.49 -11.79
C GLY A 117 2.18 -11.37 -11.64
N ARG A 118 2.34 -10.30 -12.44
CA ARG A 118 1.40 -9.16 -12.48
C ARG A 118 -0.07 -9.63 -12.64
N LYS A 119 -1.03 -8.99 -11.95
CA LYS A 119 -2.46 -9.09 -12.31
C LYS A 119 -2.70 -8.17 -13.49
#